data_AF-A0A0H2R4A2-F1
#
_entry.id   AF-A0A0H2R4A2-F1
#
_cell.length_a   1.000
_cell.length_b   1.000
_cell.length_c   1.000
_cell.angle_alpha   90.00
_cell.angle_beta   90.00
_cell.angle_gamma   90.00
#
_symmetry.space_group_name_H-M   'P 1'
#
loop_
_entity.id
_entity.type
_entity.pdbx_description
1 polymer ?
#
loop_
_entity_poly.entity_id
_entity_poly.type
_entity_poly.pdbx_seq_one_letter_code
_entity_poly.pdbx_strand_id
1 'polypeptide(L)'
;ETLEQINRDVLFTQLPTWATRAPSNLGVAKSGKLTADQWNSTCTIHLVVTLVRLWGVNNRGDRYFKMLENYMDLVTAIKIANRRTLTPQLWDVYTEHMRRYLEQMLELYTNMDLTPNQHLSLHYGRGGHMEHFGPGPACRCYIFERQNFIVQKIPKNMRFG
;
A
#
# COMPACT_ATOMS: atom_id res chain seq x y z
N GLU A 1 -9.67 2.59 -20.58
CA GLU A 1 -8.52 1.81 -21.08
C GLU A 1 -7.65 1.15 -19.99
N THR A 2 -6.79 1.85 -19.23
CA THR A 2 -5.91 1.20 -18.23
C THR A 2 -6.67 0.43 -17.15
N LEU A 3 -7.78 0.98 -16.63
CA LEU A 3 -8.60 0.29 -15.62
C LEU A 3 -9.23 -1.01 -16.13
N GLU A 4 -9.60 -1.05 -17.42
CA GLU A 4 -10.12 -2.28 -18.05
C GLU A 4 -9.02 -3.32 -18.21
N GLN A 5 -7.79 -2.90 -18.54
CA GLN A 5 -6.63 -3.78 -18.57
C GLN A 5 -6.35 -4.36 -17.18
N ILE A 6 -6.45 -3.56 -16.12
CA ILE A 6 -6.29 -4.03 -14.73
C ILE A 6 -7.34 -5.10 -14.42
N ASN A 7 -8.62 -4.84 -14.68
CA ASN A 7 -9.69 -5.82 -14.40
C ASN A 7 -9.53 -7.10 -15.24
N ARG A 8 -9.04 -7.01 -16.49
CA ARG A 8 -8.68 -8.19 -17.30
C ARG A 8 -7.54 -8.98 -16.66
N ASP A 9 -6.42 -8.31 -16.36
CA ASP A 9 -5.22 -8.97 -15.85
C ASP A 9 -5.47 -9.61 -14.47
N VAL A 10 -6.33 -9.02 -13.62
CA VAL A 10 -6.77 -9.60 -12.34
C VAL A 10 -7.40 -10.98 -12.53
N LEU A 11 -8.18 -11.20 -13.59
CA LEU A 11 -8.81 -12.49 -13.89
C LEU A 11 -7.80 -13.57 -14.30
N PHE A 12 -6.68 -13.18 -14.92
CA PHE A 12 -5.63 -14.09 -15.36
C PHE A 12 -4.51 -14.28 -14.33
N THR A 13 -4.45 -13.44 -13.30
CA THR A 13 -3.42 -13.51 -12.25
C THR A 13 -3.73 -14.64 -11.27
N GLN A 14 -2.89 -15.67 -11.24
CA GLN A 14 -2.97 -16.72 -10.23
C GLN A 14 -2.18 -16.31 -8.99
N LEU A 15 -2.84 -16.30 -7.83
CA LEU A 15 -2.23 -15.99 -6.54
C LEU A 15 -2.06 -17.25 -5.70
N PRO A 16 -0.99 -17.34 -4.90
CA PRO A 16 -0.87 -18.39 -3.90
C PRO A 16 -1.97 -18.25 -2.84
N THR A 17 -2.32 -19.36 -2.18
CA THR A 17 -3.45 -19.44 -1.24
C THR A 17 -3.36 -18.50 -0.04
N TRP A 18 -2.15 -18.09 0.33
CA TRP A 18 -1.91 -17.17 1.44
C TRP A 18 -2.09 -15.69 1.07
N ALA A 19 -2.18 -15.35 -0.22
CA ALA A 19 -2.35 -13.99 -0.67
C ALA A 19 -3.84 -13.65 -0.82
N THR A 20 -4.25 -12.51 -0.28
CA THR A 20 -5.64 -12.06 -0.38
C THR A 20 -5.99 -11.70 -1.82
N ARG A 21 -7.08 -12.27 -2.31
CA ARG A 21 -7.57 -12.02 -3.66
C ARG A 21 -8.18 -10.62 -3.75
N ALA A 22 -7.68 -9.80 -4.67
CA ALA A 22 -8.35 -8.56 -5.04
C ALA A 22 -9.68 -8.86 -5.75
N PRO A 23 -10.73 -8.04 -5.55
CA PRO A 23 -11.95 -8.20 -6.32
C PRO A 23 -11.71 -7.88 -7.79
N SER A 24 -12.45 -8.54 -8.68
CA SER A 24 -12.30 -8.44 -10.14
C SER A 24 -12.91 -7.18 -10.76
N ASN A 25 -13.54 -6.31 -9.95
CA ASN A 25 -14.27 -5.13 -10.36
C ASN A 25 -13.72 -3.86 -9.68
N LEU A 26 -12.41 -3.66 -9.74
CA LEU A 26 -11.76 -2.49 -9.16
C LEU A 26 -12.26 -1.20 -9.85
N GLY A 27 -12.56 -0.19 -9.04
CA GLY A 27 -13.02 1.13 -9.51
C GLY A 27 -14.48 1.20 -9.95
N VAL A 28 -15.26 0.12 -9.83
CA VAL A 28 -16.71 0.14 -10.12
C VAL A 28 -17.48 0.51 -8.85
N ALA A 29 -18.42 1.46 -8.94
CA ALA A 29 -19.18 1.97 -7.78
C ALA A 29 -19.94 0.89 -7.00
N LYS A 30 -20.26 -0.25 -7.64
CA LYS A 30 -20.98 -1.39 -7.05
C LYS A 30 -20.09 -2.35 -6.23
N SER A 31 -18.77 -2.17 -6.22
CA SER A 31 -17.82 -3.18 -5.71
C SER A 31 -17.64 -3.20 -4.18
N GLY A 32 -18.35 -2.33 -3.46
CA GLY A 32 -18.20 -2.20 -2.02
C GLY A 32 -16.83 -1.62 -1.61
N LYS A 33 -16.54 -1.64 -0.31
CA LYS A 33 -15.26 -1.14 0.24
C LYS A 33 -14.24 -2.27 0.25
N LEU A 34 -13.03 -1.99 -0.25
CA LEU A 34 -11.91 -2.91 -0.12
C LEU A 34 -11.40 -2.94 1.32
N THR A 35 -11.12 -4.14 1.81
CA THR A 35 -10.37 -4.32 3.06
C THR A 35 -8.91 -3.88 2.88
N ALA A 36 -8.21 -3.61 3.98
CA ALA A 36 -6.81 -3.19 3.93
C ALA A 36 -5.92 -4.21 3.19
N ASP A 37 -6.17 -5.51 3.36
CA ASP A 37 -5.37 -6.57 2.74
C ASP A 37 -5.68 -6.75 1.25
N GLN A 38 -6.94 -6.49 0.85
CA GLN A 38 -7.32 -6.39 -0.57
C GLN A 38 -6.65 -5.18 -1.24
N TRP A 39 -6.61 -4.03 -0.57
CA TRP A 39 -5.86 -2.86 -1.07
C TRP A 39 -4.38 -3.18 -1.24
N ASN A 40 -3.77 -3.82 -0.25
CA ASN A 40 -2.36 -4.21 -0.31
C ASN A 40 -2.07 -5.13 -1.50
N SER A 41 -2.87 -6.18 -1.69
CA SER A 41 -2.70 -7.13 -2.79
C SER A 41 -2.99 -6.50 -4.16
N THR A 42 -3.99 -5.63 -4.24
CA THR A 42 -4.30 -4.85 -5.45
C THR A 42 -3.11 -3.99 -5.88
N CYS A 43 -2.58 -3.19 -4.96
CA CYS A 43 -1.49 -2.27 -5.27
C CYS A 43 -0.16 -2.98 -5.51
N THR A 44 0.20 -3.95 -4.67
CA THR A 44 1.55 -4.56 -4.73
C THR A 44 1.68 -5.69 -5.74
N ILE A 45 0.56 -6.24 -6.25
CA ILE A 45 0.58 -7.35 -7.21
C ILE A 45 -0.11 -6.94 -8.51
N HIS A 46 -1.42 -6.72 -8.49
CA HIS A 46 -2.19 -6.56 -9.73
C HIS A 46 -1.83 -5.28 -10.49
N LEU A 47 -1.73 -4.14 -9.79
CA LEU A 47 -1.30 -2.90 -10.42
C LEU A 47 0.14 -3.00 -10.93
N VAL A 48 1.05 -3.65 -10.19
CA VAL A 48 2.42 -3.86 -10.67
C VAL A 48 2.44 -4.68 -11.97
N VAL A 49 1.74 -5.81 -12.01
CA VAL A 49 1.68 -6.68 -13.20
C VAL A 49 1.17 -5.90 -14.41
N THR A 50 0.04 -5.20 -14.27
CA THR A 50 -0.56 -4.47 -15.38
C THR A 50 0.26 -3.25 -15.80
N LEU A 51 0.70 -2.42 -14.86
CA LEU A 51 1.43 -1.19 -15.19
C LEU A 51 2.81 -1.48 -15.76
N VAL A 52 3.52 -2.50 -15.29
CA VAL A 52 4.79 -2.94 -15.91
C VAL A 52 4.55 -3.42 -17.34
N ARG A 53 3.52 -4.22 -17.59
CA ARG A 53 3.18 -4.70 -18.93
C ARG A 53 2.81 -3.56 -19.89
N LEU A 54 2.04 -2.58 -19.42
CA LEU A 54 1.55 -1.48 -20.27
C LEU A 54 2.57 -0.37 -20.46
N TRP A 55 3.30 0.01 -19.40
CA TRP A 55 4.13 1.22 -19.39
C TRP A 55 5.62 0.92 -19.37
N GLY A 56 6.03 -0.30 -18.99
CA GLY A 56 7.44 -0.70 -18.95
C GLY A 56 8.10 -0.88 -20.32
N VAL A 57 7.29 -0.95 -21.39
CA VAL A 57 7.77 -1.01 -22.78
C VAL A 57 8.08 0.37 -23.37
N ASN A 58 7.65 1.44 -22.70
CA ASN A 58 7.85 2.80 -23.18
C ASN A 58 9.30 3.26 -22.94
N ASN A 59 9.73 4.28 -23.68
CA ASN A 59 11.04 4.91 -23.48
C ASN A 59 11.13 5.58 -22.10
N ARG A 60 12.34 5.66 -21.53
CA ARG A 60 12.58 6.29 -20.21
C ARG A 60 12.12 7.75 -20.10
N GLY A 61 12.08 8.47 -21.21
CA GLY A 61 11.58 9.85 -21.26
C GLY A 61 10.06 9.97 -21.23
N ASP A 62 9.33 8.89 -21.50
CA ASP A 62 7.87 8.87 -21.58
C ASP A 62 7.23 9.09 -20.22
N ARG A 63 6.10 9.84 -20.20
CA ARG A 63 5.41 10.18 -18.95
C ARG A 63 4.90 8.93 -18.23
N TYR A 64 4.35 7.95 -18.94
CA TYR A 64 3.82 6.73 -18.31
C TYR A 64 4.93 5.86 -17.74
N PHE A 65 6.09 5.82 -18.40
CA PHE A 65 7.27 5.15 -17.85
C PHE A 65 7.73 5.81 -16.53
N LYS A 66 7.80 7.14 -16.48
CA LYS A 66 8.14 7.87 -15.24
C LYS A 66 7.11 7.64 -14.13
N MET A 67 5.81 7.60 -14.47
CA MET A 67 4.76 7.25 -13.52
C MET A 67 4.91 5.82 -13.00
N LEU A 68 5.34 4.87 -13.84
CA LEU A 68 5.67 3.51 -13.42
C LEU A 68 6.88 3.49 -12.48
N GLU A 69 7.97 4.19 -12.80
CA GLU A 69 9.16 4.27 -11.93
C GLU A 69 8.78 4.84 -10.56
N ASN A 70 8.03 5.95 -10.54
CA ASN A 70 7.49 6.54 -9.32
C ASN A 70 6.62 5.55 -8.52
N TYR A 71 5.76 4.79 -9.20
CA TYR A 71 4.93 3.77 -8.55
C TYR A 71 5.75 2.62 -7.97
N MET A 72 6.82 2.21 -8.65
CA MET A 72 7.70 1.14 -8.17
C MET A 72 8.50 1.55 -6.92
N ASP A 73 8.80 2.84 -6.75
CA ASP A 73 9.35 3.36 -5.50
C ASP A 73 8.38 3.20 -4.32
N LEU A 74 7.11 3.57 -4.53
CA LEU A 74 6.06 3.37 -3.54
C LEU A 74 5.90 1.87 -3.19
N VAL A 75 5.82 1.00 -4.20
CA VAL A 75 5.68 -0.45 -4.00
C VAL A 75 6.86 -1.01 -3.21
N THR A 76 8.08 -0.56 -3.52
CA THR A 76 9.29 -1.00 -2.79
C THR A 76 9.21 -0.63 -1.33
N ALA A 77 8.88 0.63 -1.01
CA ALA A 77 8.71 1.08 0.36
C ALA A 77 7.59 0.32 1.10
N ILE A 78 6.44 0.10 0.46
CA ILE A 78 5.33 -0.67 1.06
C ILE A 78 5.75 -2.13 1.33
N LYS A 79 6.49 -2.77 0.44
CA LYS A 79 6.97 -4.15 0.66
C LYS A 79 7.91 -4.22 1.86
N ILE A 80 8.76 -3.22 2.09
CA ILE A 80 9.61 -3.15 3.28
C ILE A 80 8.76 -2.90 4.53
N ALA A 81 7.81 -1.96 4.49
CA ALA A 81 6.91 -1.66 5.60
C ALA A 81 6.02 -2.84 6.05
N ASN A 82 5.81 -3.82 5.18
CA ASN A 82 5.07 -5.05 5.48
C ASN A 82 5.97 -6.23 5.90
N ARG A 83 7.30 -6.07 5.94
CA ARG A 83 8.18 -7.15 6.42
C ARG A 83 7.99 -7.39 7.91
N ARG A 84 8.15 -8.67 8.30
CA ARG A 84 8.17 -9.10 9.70
C ARG A 84 9.54 -8.96 10.37
N THR A 85 10.59 -8.79 9.58
CA THR A 85 11.96 -8.61 10.06
C THR A 85 12.56 -7.43 9.31
N LEU A 86 13.16 -6.51 10.05
CA LEU A 86 13.82 -5.33 9.54
C LEU A 86 15.29 -5.35 9.92
N THR A 87 16.12 -4.71 9.09
CA THR A 87 17.52 -4.46 9.34
C THR A 87 17.78 -2.96 9.13
N PRO A 88 18.87 -2.39 9.67
CA PRO A 88 19.19 -0.99 9.46
C PRO A 88 19.22 -0.58 7.98
N GLN A 89 19.72 -1.47 7.12
CA GLN A 89 19.76 -1.25 5.66
C GLN A 89 18.35 -1.15 5.07
N LEU A 90 17.38 -1.91 5.58
CA LEU A 90 16.00 -1.83 5.11
C LEU A 90 15.35 -0.50 5.52
N TRP A 91 15.74 0.09 6.64
CA TRP A 91 15.26 1.42 7.03
C TRP A 91 15.75 2.49 6.05
N ASP A 92 17.02 2.41 5.65
CA ASP A 92 17.62 3.29 4.65
C ASP A 92 16.93 3.17 3.29
N VAL A 93 16.76 1.93 2.81
CA VAL A 93 16.09 1.65 1.54
C VAL A 93 14.65 2.16 1.57
N TYR A 94 13.92 1.94 2.68
CA TYR A 94 12.58 2.51 2.82
C TYR A 94 12.59 4.04 2.71
N THR A 95 13.45 4.71 3.48
CA THR A 95 13.50 6.18 3.53
C THR A 95 13.81 6.77 2.16
N GLU A 96 14.80 6.20 1.46
CA GLU A 96 15.17 6.68 0.12
C GLU A 96 14.04 6.52 -0.89
N HIS A 97 13.44 5.32 -0.98
CA HIS A 97 12.36 5.07 -1.93
C HIS A 97 11.10 5.90 -1.61
N MET A 98 10.74 6.05 -0.33
CA MET A 98 9.57 6.85 0.05
C MET A 98 9.77 8.34 -0.25
N ARG A 99 10.97 8.87 0.01
CA ARG A 99 11.32 10.25 -0.34
C ARG A 99 11.25 10.47 -1.85
N ARG A 100 11.92 9.60 -2.63
CA ARG A 100 11.94 9.68 -4.09
C ARG A 100 10.54 9.57 -4.70
N TYR A 101 9.70 8.69 -4.16
CA TYR A 101 8.29 8.58 -4.55
C TYR A 101 7.56 9.92 -4.37
N LEU A 102 7.65 10.56 -3.20
CA LEU A 102 6.90 11.79 -2.93
C LEU A 102 7.41 12.99 -3.72
N GLU A 103 8.73 13.13 -3.88
CA GLU A 103 9.32 14.21 -4.69
C GLU A 103 8.87 14.10 -6.15
N GLN A 104 9.04 12.93 -6.77
CA GLN A 104 8.63 12.72 -8.15
C GLN A 104 7.11 12.77 -8.33
N MET A 105 6.32 12.41 -7.31
CA MET A 105 4.87 12.53 -7.36
C MET A 105 4.46 14.01 -7.52
N LEU A 106 5.08 14.92 -6.76
CA LEU A 106 4.81 16.35 -6.87
C LEU A 106 5.15 16.91 -8.27
N GLU A 107 6.19 16.37 -8.91
CA GLU A 107 6.57 16.74 -10.27
C GLU A 107 5.63 16.16 -11.35
N LEU A 108 5.24 14.89 -11.23
CA LEU A 108 4.48 14.15 -12.25
C LEU A 108 2.98 14.47 -12.25
N TYR A 109 2.44 14.80 -11.08
CA TYR A 109 1.02 15.05 -10.87
C TYR A 109 0.80 16.52 -10.48
N THR A 110 0.75 17.38 -11.49
CA THR A 110 0.50 18.82 -11.32
C THR A 110 -0.75 19.08 -10.46
N ASN A 111 -0.64 19.98 -9.49
CA ASN A 111 -1.69 20.36 -8.53
C ASN A 111 -2.02 19.33 -7.44
N MET A 112 -1.06 18.49 -7.05
CA MET A 112 -1.20 17.63 -5.89
C MET A 112 -0.36 18.16 -4.72
N ASP A 113 -1.01 18.38 -3.58
CA ASP A 113 -0.32 18.67 -2.32
C ASP A 113 -0.05 17.38 -1.53
N LEU A 114 0.98 17.41 -0.69
CA LEU A 114 1.22 16.31 0.24
C LEU A 114 0.11 16.25 1.28
N THR A 115 -0.58 15.12 1.33
CA THR A 115 -1.49 14.80 2.42
C THR A 115 -0.71 14.54 3.71
N PRO A 116 -1.32 14.73 4.90
CA PRO A 116 -0.68 14.41 6.17
C PRO A 116 -0.16 12.96 6.24
N ASN A 117 -0.88 12.00 5.66
CA ASN A 117 -0.45 10.59 5.64
C ASN A 117 0.80 10.37 4.79
N GLN A 118 0.91 11.06 3.65
CA GLN A 118 2.12 11.02 2.81
C GLN A 118 3.29 11.71 3.51
N HIS A 119 3.06 12.80 4.23
CA HIS A 119 4.11 13.39 5.07
C HIS A 119 4.55 12.41 6.17
N LEU A 120 3.60 11.81 6.89
CA LEU A 120 3.88 10.86 7.97
C LEU A 120 4.65 9.62 7.50
N SER A 121 4.48 9.19 6.24
CA SER A 121 5.25 8.06 5.72
C SER A 121 6.74 8.34 5.62
N LEU A 122 7.19 9.60 5.55
CA LEU A 122 8.61 9.94 5.61
C LEU A 122 9.25 9.61 6.97
N HIS A 123 8.46 9.64 8.04
CA HIS A 123 8.91 9.35 9.41
C HIS A 123 8.84 7.86 9.76
N TYR A 124 8.66 6.99 8.77
CA TYR A 124 8.48 5.57 9.02
C TYR A 124 9.80 4.78 8.99
N GLY A 125 10.77 5.17 8.14
CA GLY A 125 12.04 4.46 7.96
C GLY A 125 13.13 4.81 8.99
N ARG A 126 14.32 5.15 8.51
CA ARG A 126 15.46 5.59 9.36
C ARG A 126 15.07 6.83 10.17
N GLY A 127 15.51 6.86 11.43
CA GLY A 127 15.19 7.89 12.41
C GLY A 127 13.74 7.87 12.87
N GLY A 128 12.95 6.89 12.41
CA GLY A 128 11.51 6.86 12.51
C GLY A 128 10.96 5.58 13.13
N HIS A 129 9.74 5.22 12.75
CA HIS A 129 9.01 4.12 13.36
C HIS A 129 9.75 2.78 13.31
N MET A 130 10.31 2.42 12.15
CA MET A 130 10.99 1.14 11.95
C MET A 130 12.21 0.94 12.84
N GLU A 131 12.96 2.02 13.08
CA GLU A 131 14.17 2.00 13.91
C GLU A 131 13.83 1.88 15.40
N HIS A 132 12.79 2.57 15.86
CA HIS A 132 12.45 2.66 17.29
C HIS A 132 11.46 1.59 17.76
N PHE A 133 10.52 1.16 16.91
CA PHE A 133 9.43 0.26 17.26
C PHE A 133 9.44 -1.05 16.48
N GLY A 134 10.26 -1.14 15.41
CA GLY A 134 10.40 -2.34 14.61
C GLY A 134 9.32 -2.51 13.54
N PRO A 135 8.99 -3.76 13.16
CA PRO A 135 8.18 -4.06 11.99
C PRO A 135 6.70 -3.66 12.16
N GLY A 136 6.17 -2.98 11.15
CA GLY A 136 4.78 -2.51 11.13
C GLY A 136 3.73 -3.54 11.52
N PRO A 137 3.74 -4.78 10.99
CA PRO A 137 2.75 -5.80 11.35
C PRO A 137 2.61 -6.06 12.86
N ALA A 138 3.67 -5.86 13.66
CA ALA A 138 3.63 -6.05 15.10
C ALA A 138 2.98 -4.87 15.86
N CYS A 139 3.00 -3.66 15.27
CA CYS A 139 2.59 -2.41 15.91
C CYS A 139 1.35 -1.75 15.28
N ARG A 140 0.72 -2.39 14.29
CA ARG A 140 -0.48 -1.87 13.62
C ARG A 140 -1.72 -1.92 14.50
N CYS A 141 -2.67 -1.04 14.19
CA CYS A 141 -3.90 -0.85 14.95
C CYS A 141 -4.83 -2.06 15.03
N TYR A 142 -4.63 -3.11 14.24
CA TYR A 142 -5.53 -4.29 14.21
C TYR A 142 -5.72 -4.94 15.58
N ILE A 143 -4.68 -4.96 16.41
CA ILE A 143 -4.79 -5.50 17.77
C ILE A 143 -5.75 -4.64 18.59
N PHE A 144 -5.63 -3.31 18.52
CA PHE A 144 -6.50 -2.38 19.24
C PHE A 144 -7.94 -2.38 18.69
N GLU A 145 -8.11 -2.45 17.37
CA GLU A 145 -9.43 -2.56 16.73
C GLU A 145 -10.17 -3.84 17.16
N ARG A 146 -9.45 -4.97 17.24
CA ARG A 146 -10.00 -6.22 17.77
C ARG A 146 -10.44 -6.07 19.23
N GLN A 147 -9.64 -5.40 20.07
CA GLN A 147 -10.01 -5.15 21.46
C GLN A 147 -11.24 -4.23 21.56
N ASN A 148 -11.31 -3.17 20.74
CA ASN A 148 -12.48 -2.30 20.69
C ASN A 148 -13.76 -3.07 20.36
N PHE A 149 -13.70 -3.99 19.40
CA PHE A 149 -14.84 -4.86 19.06
C PHE A 149 -15.25 -5.78 20.21
N ILE A 150 -14.29 -6.33 20.96
CA ILE A 150 -14.58 -7.15 22.14
C ILE A 150 -15.26 -6.30 23.22
N VAL A 151 -14.71 -5.11 23.52
CA VAL A 151 -15.27 -4.19 24.53
C VAL A 151 -16.68 -3.72 24.15
N GLN A 152 -16.94 -3.49 22.86
CA GLN A 152 -18.27 -3.12 22.37
C GLN A 152 -19.33 -4.20 22.63
N LYS A 153 -18.95 -5.47 22.76
CA LYS A 153 -19.86 -6.58 23.07
C LYS A 153 -20.17 -6.74 24.56
N ILE A 154 -19.44 -6.06 25.44
CA ILE A 154 -19.70 -6.10 26.88
C ILE A 154 -20.99 -5.32 27.18
N PRO A 155 -21.98 -5.92 27.88
CA PRO A 155 -23.19 -5.22 28.26
C PRO A 155 -22.87 -3.97 29.08
N LYS A 156 -23.30 -2.81 28.59
CA LYS A 156 -23.04 -1.51 29.25
C LYS A 156 -24.10 -1.13 30.28
N ASN A 157 -25.09 -2.00 30.50
CA ASN A 157 -26.30 -1.65 31.25
C ASN A 157 -26.14 -1.73 32.78
N MET A 158 -24.96 -2.07 33.32
CA MET A 158 -24.64 -2.05 34.77
C MET A 158 -25.71 -2.70 35.67
N ARG A 159 -26.53 -3.59 35.11
CA ARG A 159 -27.52 -4.36 35.86
C ARG A 159 -26.86 -5.67 36.23
N PHE A 160 -26.52 -5.81 37.50
CA PHE A 160 -26.39 -7.13 38.10
C PHE A 160 -27.81 -7.72 38.21
N GLY A 161 -27.95 -9.00 37.84
CA GLY A 161 -29.21 -9.73 37.98
C GLY A 161 -29.70 -9.74 39.42
#